data_AF-A0AAE1H7Y3-F1
#
_entry.id   AF-A0AAE1H7Y3-F1
#
_cell.length_a   1.000
_cell.length_b   1.000
_cell.length_c   1.000
_cell.angle_alpha   90.00
_cell.angle_beta   90.00
_cell.angle_gamma   90.00
#
_symmetry.space_group_name_H-M   'P 1'
#
loop_
_entity.id
_entity.type
_entity.pdbx_description
1 polymer ?
#
loop_
_entity_poly.entity_id
_entity_poly.type
_entity_poly.pdbx_seq_one_letter_code
_entity_poly.pdbx_strand_id
1 'polypeptide(L)'
;MTPLSLLSVLAAALLAVASGGVAPGRAALKRPFSDRLWIGRIVGGDPADIHDYPYQLSFRSYGSHFCGASIISESFALTAGHCAAAGVSPKTSALVAGSASLDDGEEYKVVSIQAHPYYDAMTIDYDAGVVKIEGAFQLGDTQRIVALPAPGDAVPDGGLVTASGWGVSQENNWDLEQQLQAVALHVVGQDGCARAYKDYGGVTARMLCATDVGKDSCQGDSGGPLVSRVGDVVKQVGIVSWGLGCARKGFPGVYTRVADPSVRQFIATVAGV
;
A
#
# COMPACT_ATOMS: atom_id res chain seq x y z
N MET A 1 82.43 -31.86 -19.02
CA MET A 1 82.53 -30.94 -17.87
C MET A 1 81.46 -31.35 -16.87
N THR A 2 81.89 -31.60 -15.64
CA THR A 2 81.07 -31.85 -14.44
C THR A 2 80.31 -30.57 -14.00
N PRO A 3 79.38 -30.61 -13.02
CA PRO A 3 78.67 -31.76 -12.40
C PRO A 3 77.17 -31.48 -12.03
N LEU A 4 76.57 -32.44 -11.29
CA LEU A 4 75.56 -32.26 -10.20
C LEU A 4 74.17 -31.70 -10.60
N SER A 5 73.05 -32.24 -10.10
CA SER A 5 72.84 -32.88 -8.79
C SER A 5 71.77 -33.98 -8.77
N LEU A 6 72.06 -35.07 -8.04
CA LEU A 6 71.04 -35.94 -7.44
C LEU A 6 70.37 -35.26 -6.24
N LEU A 7 69.26 -35.88 -5.80
CA LEU A 7 68.57 -35.88 -4.49
C LEU A 7 67.16 -35.27 -4.57
N SER A 8 66.12 -35.82 -3.98
CA SER A 8 65.88 -37.09 -3.27
C SER A 8 64.38 -37.08 -2.95
N VAL A 9 63.62 -38.12 -3.31
CA VAL A 9 62.20 -38.19 -2.95
C VAL A 9 62.11 -38.53 -1.46
N LEU A 10 61.71 -37.54 -0.66
CA LEU A 10 61.49 -37.68 0.78
C LEU A 10 60.01 -37.43 1.06
N ALA A 11 59.25 -38.52 1.21
CA ALA A 11 57.83 -38.47 1.56
C ALA A 11 57.68 -38.11 3.05
N ALA A 12 57.50 -36.83 3.35
CA ALA A 12 57.17 -36.37 4.69
C ALA A 12 55.66 -36.56 4.96
N ALA A 13 55.30 -37.48 5.85
CA ALA A 13 53.94 -37.63 6.32
C ALA A 13 53.56 -36.44 7.21
N LEU A 14 52.62 -35.62 6.75
CA LEU A 14 52.06 -34.51 7.54
C LEU A 14 50.90 -35.03 8.41
N LEU A 15 51.13 -35.07 9.73
CA LEU A 15 50.06 -35.30 10.71
C LEU A 15 49.05 -34.15 10.65
N ALA A 16 47.76 -34.50 10.60
CA ALA A 16 46.69 -33.54 10.78
C ALA A 16 46.62 -33.09 12.25
N VAL A 17 47.23 -31.95 12.57
CA VAL A 17 47.03 -31.30 13.88
C VAL A 17 45.69 -30.58 13.85
N ALA A 18 44.68 -31.17 14.48
CA ALA A 18 43.40 -30.54 14.73
C ALA A 18 43.56 -29.36 15.72
N SER A 19 43.83 -28.17 15.18
CA SER A 19 43.81 -26.94 15.96
C SER A 19 42.37 -26.53 16.22
N GLY A 20 41.96 -26.59 17.50
CA GLY A 20 40.64 -26.18 17.95
C GLY A 20 40.46 -24.66 17.82
N GLY A 21 40.02 -24.20 16.65
CA GLY A 21 39.60 -22.82 16.45
C GLY A 21 38.30 -22.55 17.19
N VAL A 22 38.38 -21.81 18.31
CA VAL A 22 37.19 -21.21 18.93
C VAL A 22 36.58 -20.26 17.91
N ALA A 23 35.39 -20.59 17.41
CA ALA A 23 34.68 -19.73 16.47
C ALA A 23 34.43 -18.36 17.14
N PRO A 24 34.72 -17.23 16.47
CA PRO A 24 34.40 -15.92 17.02
C PRO A 24 32.88 -15.86 17.22
N GLY A 25 32.46 -15.58 18.45
CA GLY A 25 31.06 -15.51 18.81
C GLY A 25 30.34 -14.56 17.85
N ARG A 26 29.37 -15.08 17.09
CA ARG A 26 28.53 -14.26 16.23
C ARG A 26 27.79 -13.28 17.11
N ALA A 27 28.24 -12.03 17.14
CA ALA A 27 27.47 -10.92 17.66
C ALA A 27 26.09 -10.98 17.01
N ALA A 28 25.04 -10.98 17.85
CA ALA A 28 23.69 -11.26 17.38
C ALA A 28 23.29 -10.27 16.28
N LEU A 29 23.14 -10.78 15.05
CA LEU A 29 22.53 -10.04 13.96
C LEU A 29 21.16 -9.58 14.44
N LYS A 30 20.98 -8.25 14.58
CA LYS A 30 19.66 -7.66 14.83
C LYS A 30 18.74 -8.18 13.72
N ARG A 31 17.66 -8.86 14.13
CA ARG A 31 16.71 -9.49 13.19
C ARG A 31 16.18 -8.46 12.19
N PRO A 32 16.03 -8.83 10.90
CA PRO A 32 15.51 -7.92 9.90
C PRO A 32 14.04 -7.53 10.18
N PHE A 33 13.62 -6.48 9.49
CA PHE A 33 12.47 -5.63 9.80
C PHE A 33 11.09 -6.20 9.36
N SER A 34 10.94 -7.52 9.22
CA SER A 34 9.81 -8.13 8.48
C SER A 34 8.52 -8.37 9.28
N ASP A 35 8.60 -8.55 10.60
CA ASP A 35 7.53 -9.23 11.36
C ASP A 35 6.60 -8.28 12.17
N ARG A 36 6.47 -7.00 11.79
CA ARG A 36 5.73 -5.99 12.59
C ARG A 36 4.92 -4.93 11.81
N LEU A 37 4.69 -5.11 10.50
CA LEU A 37 4.11 -4.10 9.60
C LEU A 37 2.66 -4.40 9.11
N TRP A 38 1.88 -5.21 9.83
CA TRP A 38 0.63 -5.82 9.32
C TRP A 38 -0.52 -5.91 10.38
N ILE A 39 -1.81 -5.98 9.94
CA ILE A 39 -3.19 -6.07 10.59
C ILE A 39 -3.64 -4.99 11.63
N GLY A 40 -4.83 -4.29 11.62
CA GLY A 40 -6.08 -4.34 10.81
C GLY A 40 -7.19 -3.20 10.97
N ARG A 41 -8.09 -3.01 9.93
CA ARG A 41 -9.23 -2.04 9.61
C ARG A 41 -9.12 -0.52 9.89
N ILE A 42 -9.91 0.24 9.12
CA ILE A 42 -10.69 1.41 9.55
C ILE A 42 -11.11 1.31 11.05
N VAL A 43 -10.30 1.86 11.96
CA VAL A 43 -10.61 1.93 13.39
C VAL A 43 -11.61 3.07 13.61
N GLY A 44 -12.70 2.81 14.36
CA GLY A 44 -13.69 3.83 14.71
C GLY A 44 -14.40 4.48 13.51
N GLY A 45 -14.47 3.80 12.38
CA GLY A 45 -15.38 4.14 11.28
C GLY A 45 -16.80 3.66 11.54
N ASP A 46 -17.70 4.12 10.67
CA ASP A 46 -19.12 3.81 10.70
C ASP A 46 -19.52 3.03 9.42
N PRO A 47 -20.55 2.18 9.47
CA PRO A 47 -21.10 1.52 8.29
C PRO A 47 -21.52 2.53 7.22
N ALA A 48 -21.06 2.31 5.99
CA ALA A 48 -21.22 3.22 4.86
C ALA A 48 -22.05 2.57 3.75
N ASP A 49 -22.88 3.38 3.08
CA ASP A 49 -23.59 2.97 1.87
C ASP A 49 -22.70 3.20 0.64
N ILE A 50 -22.80 2.33 -0.37
CA ILE A 50 -22.08 2.49 -1.64
C ILE A 50 -22.54 3.75 -2.41
N HIS A 51 -23.75 4.25 -2.18
CA HIS A 51 -24.23 5.50 -2.76
C HIS A 51 -23.44 6.74 -2.29
N ASP A 52 -22.84 6.69 -1.09
CA ASP A 52 -21.99 7.78 -0.56
C ASP A 52 -20.55 7.71 -1.07
N TYR A 53 -20.08 6.49 -1.39
CA TYR A 53 -18.73 6.16 -1.84
C TYR A 53 -18.71 5.39 -3.18
N PRO A 54 -19.43 5.82 -4.24
CA PRO A 54 -19.68 5.01 -5.45
C PRO A 54 -18.44 4.80 -6.34
N TYR A 55 -17.30 5.38 -5.97
CA TYR A 55 -16.01 5.11 -6.59
C TYR A 55 -15.27 3.93 -5.94
N GLN A 56 -15.73 3.43 -4.79
CA GLN A 56 -15.06 2.37 -4.03
C GLN A 56 -15.06 1.05 -4.81
N LEU A 57 -13.91 0.38 -4.84
CA LEU A 57 -13.75 -0.95 -5.44
C LEU A 57 -13.10 -1.92 -4.45
N SER A 58 -13.54 -3.17 -4.50
CA SER A 58 -12.84 -4.31 -3.91
C SER A 58 -11.89 -4.90 -4.96
N PHE A 59 -10.58 -4.88 -4.71
CA PHE A 59 -9.59 -5.54 -5.56
C PHE A 59 -9.36 -6.96 -5.05
N ARG A 60 -9.69 -7.94 -5.90
CA ARG A 60 -9.69 -9.37 -5.57
C ARG A 60 -8.57 -10.12 -6.30
N SER A 61 -8.07 -11.17 -5.67
CA SER A 61 -7.15 -12.16 -6.23
C SER A 61 -7.64 -13.57 -5.87
N TYR A 62 -7.77 -14.45 -6.86
CA TYR A 62 -8.40 -15.76 -6.73
C TYR A 62 -9.81 -15.72 -6.08
N GLY A 63 -10.60 -14.67 -6.39
CA GLY A 63 -11.93 -14.44 -5.82
C GLY A 63 -11.94 -13.83 -4.42
N SER A 64 -10.80 -13.77 -3.72
CA SER A 64 -10.69 -13.19 -2.37
C SER A 64 -10.27 -11.73 -2.42
N HIS A 65 -10.92 -10.89 -1.61
CA HIS A 65 -10.49 -9.50 -1.39
C HIS A 65 -9.11 -9.44 -0.74
N PHE A 66 -8.25 -8.53 -1.20
CA PHE A 66 -6.92 -8.30 -0.60
C PHE A 66 -6.53 -6.81 -0.50
N CYS A 67 -7.10 -5.96 -1.35
CA CYS A 67 -6.89 -4.51 -1.34
C CYS A 67 -8.18 -3.77 -1.76
N GLY A 68 -8.28 -2.51 -1.41
CA GLY A 68 -9.17 -1.55 -2.05
C GLY A 68 -8.62 -1.03 -3.39
N ALA A 69 -9.51 -0.43 -4.17
CA ALA A 69 -9.18 0.41 -5.32
C ALA A 69 -10.28 1.48 -5.49
N SER A 70 -10.16 2.29 -6.53
CA SER A 70 -11.03 3.45 -6.78
C SER A 70 -11.24 3.73 -8.27
N ILE A 71 -12.48 3.96 -8.71
CA ILE A 71 -12.82 4.25 -10.12
C ILE A 71 -12.29 5.65 -10.51
N ILE A 72 -11.34 5.72 -11.43
CA ILE A 72 -10.76 7.01 -11.90
C ILE A 72 -11.09 7.34 -13.36
N SER A 73 -11.63 6.40 -14.12
CA SER A 73 -12.17 6.60 -15.48
C SER A 73 -13.12 5.45 -15.84
N GLU A 74 -13.67 5.45 -17.05
CA GLU A 74 -14.57 4.38 -17.54
C GLU A 74 -13.95 2.98 -17.49
N SER A 75 -12.63 2.83 -17.65
CA SER A 75 -11.97 1.50 -17.71
C SER A 75 -10.74 1.34 -16.80
N PHE A 76 -10.42 2.34 -15.97
CA PHE A 76 -9.25 2.30 -15.09
C PHE A 76 -9.60 2.62 -13.64
N ALA A 77 -8.91 1.91 -12.74
CA ALA A 77 -8.94 2.10 -11.31
C ALA A 77 -7.57 2.45 -10.73
N LEU A 78 -7.55 3.23 -9.66
CA LEU A 78 -6.37 3.57 -8.87
C LEU A 78 -6.33 2.73 -7.59
N THR A 79 -5.16 2.19 -7.26
CA THR A 79 -4.86 1.40 -6.06
C THR A 79 -3.41 1.69 -5.60
N ALA A 80 -2.92 1.00 -4.57
CA ALA A 80 -1.55 1.14 -4.10
C ALA A 80 -0.55 0.38 -4.99
N GLY A 81 0.71 0.82 -5.00
CA GLY A 81 1.80 0.17 -5.72
C GLY A 81 2.08 -1.23 -5.18
N HIS A 82 2.01 -1.42 -3.87
CA HIS A 82 2.15 -2.72 -3.20
C HIS A 82 1.02 -3.70 -3.55
N CYS A 83 -0.20 -3.20 -3.79
CA CYS A 83 -1.33 -3.98 -4.32
C CYS A 83 -1.18 -4.33 -5.81
N ALA A 84 -0.36 -3.57 -6.55
CA ALA A 84 -0.10 -3.75 -7.98
C ALA A 84 1.29 -4.36 -8.28
N ALA A 85 2.03 -4.77 -7.25
CA ALA A 85 3.42 -5.22 -7.35
C ALA A 85 3.56 -6.68 -7.84
N ALA A 86 4.81 -7.12 -7.99
CA ALA A 86 5.16 -8.45 -8.50
C ALA A 86 4.53 -9.57 -7.68
N GLY A 87 3.74 -10.42 -8.33
CA GLY A 87 2.99 -11.54 -7.74
C GLY A 87 1.50 -11.50 -8.06
N VAL A 88 0.94 -10.31 -8.31
CA VAL A 88 -0.45 -10.15 -8.75
C VAL A 88 -0.54 -10.30 -10.27
N SER A 89 -1.57 -11.00 -10.76
CA SER A 89 -1.72 -11.36 -12.18
C SER A 89 -3.12 -11.00 -12.68
N PRO A 90 -3.26 -10.28 -13.83
CA PRO A 90 -4.57 -10.01 -14.43
C PRO A 90 -5.45 -11.25 -14.62
N LYS A 91 -4.84 -12.42 -14.87
CA LYS A 91 -5.56 -13.69 -15.08
C LYS A 91 -6.27 -14.22 -13.83
N THR A 92 -5.87 -13.78 -12.65
CA THR A 92 -6.38 -14.24 -11.36
C THR A 92 -7.01 -13.10 -10.55
N SER A 93 -7.14 -11.92 -11.16
CA SER A 93 -7.55 -10.69 -10.47
C SER A 93 -8.82 -10.11 -11.08
N ALA A 94 -9.65 -9.55 -10.21
CA ALA A 94 -10.88 -8.88 -10.58
C ALA A 94 -11.07 -7.62 -9.72
N LEU A 95 -11.81 -6.64 -10.25
CA LEU A 95 -12.30 -5.49 -9.49
C LEU A 95 -13.81 -5.66 -9.30
N VAL A 96 -14.32 -5.43 -8.09
CA VAL A 96 -15.75 -5.53 -7.79
C VAL A 96 -16.28 -4.19 -7.33
N ALA A 97 -17.42 -3.79 -7.89
CA ALA A 97 -18.00 -2.46 -7.73
C ALA A 97 -19.51 -2.51 -7.45
N GLY A 98 -20.06 -1.41 -6.95
CA GLY A 98 -21.51 -1.19 -6.95
C GLY A 98 -22.30 -1.81 -5.80
N SER A 99 -21.64 -2.46 -4.83
CA SER A 99 -22.24 -2.90 -3.58
C SER A 99 -21.45 -2.43 -2.37
N ALA A 100 -22.14 -2.28 -1.24
CA ALA A 100 -21.52 -2.08 0.07
C ALA A 100 -21.17 -3.41 0.76
N SER A 101 -21.75 -4.53 0.30
CA SER A 101 -21.43 -5.86 0.82
C SER A 101 -20.19 -6.42 0.11
N LEU A 102 -19.24 -6.97 0.86
CA LEU A 102 -18.02 -7.55 0.32
C LEU A 102 -18.27 -8.84 -0.50
N ASP A 103 -19.39 -9.52 -0.25
CA ASP A 103 -19.83 -10.74 -0.94
C ASP A 103 -20.67 -10.47 -2.21
N ASP A 104 -20.90 -9.20 -2.56
CA ASP A 104 -21.83 -8.77 -3.62
C ASP A 104 -21.19 -7.72 -4.57
N GLY A 105 -21.89 -7.35 -5.64
CA GLY A 105 -21.47 -6.36 -6.63
C GLY A 105 -21.09 -6.94 -7.99
N GLU A 106 -20.89 -6.05 -8.96
CA GLU A 106 -20.52 -6.40 -10.33
C GLU A 106 -19.02 -6.68 -10.42
N GLU A 107 -18.63 -7.83 -11.00
CA GLU A 107 -17.24 -8.25 -11.13
C GLU A 107 -16.65 -7.94 -12.51
N TYR A 108 -15.60 -7.13 -12.53
CA TYR A 108 -14.87 -6.72 -13.73
C TYR A 108 -13.53 -7.44 -13.83
N LYS A 109 -13.36 -8.19 -14.93
CA LYS A 109 -12.11 -8.88 -15.26
C LYS A 109 -10.98 -7.89 -15.55
N VAL A 110 -9.82 -8.12 -14.94
CA VAL A 110 -8.64 -7.27 -15.12
C VAL A 110 -7.85 -7.67 -16.37
N VAL A 111 -7.38 -6.67 -17.14
CA VAL A 111 -6.55 -6.87 -18.35
C VAL A 111 -5.12 -6.38 -18.19
N SER A 112 -4.86 -5.37 -17.34
CA SER A 112 -3.51 -4.97 -16.97
C SER A 112 -3.45 -4.40 -15.56
N ILE A 113 -2.30 -4.62 -14.91
CA ILE A 113 -1.95 -4.11 -13.58
C ILE A 113 -0.57 -3.48 -13.72
N GLN A 114 -0.41 -2.25 -13.28
CA GLN A 114 0.86 -1.51 -13.34
C GLN A 114 1.08 -0.80 -12.02
N ALA A 115 2.13 -1.15 -11.27
CA ALA A 115 2.65 -0.29 -10.21
C ALA A 115 3.41 0.90 -10.80
N HIS A 116 3.59 1.96 -10.02
CA HIS A 116 4.46 3.08 -10.37
C HIS A 116 5.88 2.56 -10.70
N PRO A 117 6.55 3.01 -11.78
CA PRO A 117 7.84 2.46 -12.21
C PRO A 117 8.99 2.69 -11.21
N TYR A 118 8.80 3.58 -10.23
CA TYR A 118 9.71 3.83 -9.11
C TYR A 118 9.17 3.35 -7.75
N TYR A 119 8.11 2.52 -7.73
CA TYR A 119 7.64 1.89 -6.50
C TYR A 119 8.75 1.04 -5.88
N ASP A 120 9.07 1.31 -4.62
CA ASP A 120 10.11 0.62 -3.86
C ASP A 120 9.49 -0.11 -2.66
N ALA A 121 9.53 -1.44 -2.68
CA ALA A 121 8.89 -2.28 -1.67
C ALA A 121 9.62 -2.30 -0.30
N MET A 122 10.79 -1.67 -0.17
CA MET A 122 11.54 -1.56 1.09
C MET A 122 11.20 -0.26 1.85
N THR A 123 10.86 0.80 1.11
CA THR A 123 10.55 2.14 1.63
C THR A 123 9.09 2.52 1.51
N ILE A 124 8.32 1.80 0.67
CA ILE A 124 6.93 2.10 0.30
C ILE A 124 6.81 3.52 -0.31
N ASP A 125 7.89 4.06 -0.90
CA ASP A 125 7.81 5.29 -1.69
C ASP A 125 7.25 5.00 -3.09
N TYR A 126 6.60 6.01 -3.68
CA TYR A 126 5.82 5.87 -4.93
C TYR A 126 4.76 4.76 -4.90
N ASP A 127 4.11 4.54 -3.76
CA ASP A 127 3.11 3.48 -3.57
C ASP A 127 1.76 3.80 -4.24
N ALA A 128 1.77 3.82 -5.58
CA ALA A 128 0.60 3.96 -6.44
C ALA A 128 0.60 2.88 -7.53
N GLY A 129 -0.59 2.42 -7.92
CA GLY A 129 -0.80 1.44 -8.97
C GLY A 129 -2.09 1.70 -9.74
N VAL A 130 -2.09 1.39 -11.03
CA VAL A 130 -3.24 1.54 -11.93
C VAL A 130 -3.63 0.16 -12.47
N VAL A 131 -4.92 -0.13 -12.41
CA VAL A 131 -5.53 -1.38 -12.88
C VAL A 131 -6.50 -1.05 -14.01
N LYS A 132 -6.42 -1.79 -15.11
CA LYS A 132 -7.34 -1.68 -16.25
C LYS A 132 -8.28 -2.87 -16.30
N ILE A 133 -9.57 -2.64 -16.53
CA ILE A 133 -10.58 -3.68 -16.73
C ILE A 133 -10.82 -3.98 -18.21
N GLU A 134 -11.44 -5.14 -18.48
CA GLU A 134 -12.07 -5.45 -19.75
C GLU A 134 -13.42 -4.71 -19.86
N GLY A 135 -13.65 -4.00 -20.97
CA GLY A 135 -14.85 -3.16 -21.11
C GLY A 135 -14.77 -1.88 -20.29
N ALA A 136 -15.89 -1.50 -19.65
CA ALA A 136 -16.03 -0.29 -18.86
C ALA A 136 -16.96 -0.53 -17.66
N PHE A 137 -16.81 0.29 -16.60
CA PHE A 137 -17.67 0.28 -15.43
C PHE A 137 -19.11 0.70 -15.80
N GLN A 138 -20.10 0.07 -15.18
CA GLN A 138 -21.52 0.38 -15.31
C GLN A 138 -21.87 1.64 -14.50
N LEU A 139 -21.40 2.80 -14.99
CA LEU A 139 -21.54 4.07 -14.27
C LEU A 139 -23.02 4.43 -14.02
N GLY A 140 -23.33 4.83 -12.79
CA GLY A 140 -24.68 5.06 -12.29
C GLY A 140 -24.68 5.61 -10.86
N ASP A 141 -25.64 5.23 -10.04
CA ASP A 141 -25.73 5.74 -8.66
C ASP A 141 -24.79 5.03 -7.67
N THR A 142 -24.47 3.76 -7.91
CA THR A 142 -23.53 2.97 -7.07
C THR A 142 -22.13 2.85 -7.67
N GLN A 143 -21.90 3.36 -8.89
CA GLN A 143 -20.61 3.30 -9.59
C GLN A 143 -20.31 4.65 -10.24
N ARG A 144 -19.33 5.41 -9.76
CA ARG A 144 -18.97 6.74 -10.29
C ARG A 144 -17.47 6.98 -10.28
N ILE A 145 -16.99 7.77 -11.24
CA ILE A 145 -15.60 8.23 -11.29
C ILE A 145 -15.37 9.26 -10.17
N VAL A 146 -14.33 9.07 -9.35
CA VAL A 146 -13.86 10.10 -8.40
C VAL A 146 -12.97 11.11 -9.10
N ALA A 147 -13.09 12.39 -8.77
CA ALA A 147 -12.20 13.41 -9.32
C ALA A 147 -10.79 13.27 -8.75
N LEU A 148 -9.77 13.50 -9.58
CA LEU A 148 -8.38 13.55 -9.12
C LEU A 148 -7.93 15.00 -8.90
N PRO A 149 -7.08 15.27 -7.89
CA PRO A 149 -6.44 16.57 -7.71
C PRO A 149 -5.54 16.93 -8.90
N ALA A 150 -5.34 18.23 -9.12
CA ALA A 150 -4.28 18.71 -10.01
C ALA A 150 -2.90 18.51 -9.34
N PRO A 151 -1.80 18.41 -10.11
CA PRO A 151 -0.45 18.38 -9.54
C PRO A 151 -0.21 19.60 -8.63
N GLY A 152 0.13 19.35 -7.37
CA GLY A 152 0.34 20.40 -6.37
C GLY A 152 -0.91 20.89 -5.61
N ASP A 153 -2.12 20.40 -5.94
CA ASP A 153 -3.29 20.59 -5.07
C ASP A 153 -2.99 20.03 -3.66
N ALA A 154 -3.41 20.73 -2.61
CA ALA A 154 -3.25 20.28 -1.23
C ALA A 154 -4.53 20.45 -0.44
N VAL A 155 -4.84 19.46 0.41
CA VAL A 155 -5.74 19.66 1.54
C VAL A 155 -4.94 20.34 2.66
N PRO A 156 -5.44 21.43 3.26
CA PRO A 156 -4.75 22.10 4.37
C PRO A 156 -4.54 21.19 5.58
N ASP A 157 -3.54 21.49 6.41
CA ASP A 157 -3.35 20.89 7.73
C ASP A 157 -4.64 21.02 8.57
N GLY A 158 -5.06 19.91 9.19
CA GLY A 158 -6.34 19.83 9.90
C GLY A 158 -7.58 19.78 8.99
N GLY A 159 -7.41 19.72 7.66
CA GLY A 159 -8.50 19.54 6.71
C GLY A 159 -9.14 18.16 6.82
N LEU A 160 -10.46 18.11 6.70
CA LEU A 160 -11.24 16.88 6.78
C LEU A 160 -11.06 16.01 5.52
N VAL A 161 -10.80 14.73 5.75
CA VAL A 161 -10.69 13.69 4.74
C VAL A 161 -11.43 12.43 5.20
N THR A 162 -11.77 11.55 4.26
CA THR A 162 -12.48 10.30 4.54
C THR A 162 -11.82 9.13 3.84
N ALA A 163 -11.48 8.08 4.59
CA ALA A 163 -11.06 6.79 4.04
C ALA A 163 -12.23 5.81 4.06
N SER A 164 -12.30 4.90 3.09
CA SER A 164 -13.35 3.88 2.99
C SER A 164 -12.81 2.53 2.51
N GLY A 165 -13.35 1.43 3.04
CA GLY A 165 -12.86 0.07 2.77
C GLY A 165 -13.50 -1.03 3.62
N TRP A 166 -13.00 -2.26 3.43
CA TRP A 166 -13.51 -3.50 4.04
C TRP A 166 -12.46 -4.22 4.91
N GLY A 167 -11.52 -3.48 5.53
CA GLY A 167 -10.43 -4.04 6.33
C GLY A 167 -10.82 -4.90 7.55
N VAL A 168 -9.89 -5.29 8.41
CA VAL A 168 -10.10 -6.26 9.53
C VAL A 168 -10.13 -5.66 10.98
N SER A 169 -11.27 -5.58 11.69
CA SER A 169 -11.68 -4.46 12.62
C SER A 169 -10.70 -3.86 13.62
N GLN A 170 -9.71 -4.62 14.01
CA GLN A 170 -8.85 -4.36 15.13
C GLN A 170 -7.45 -4.80 14.75
N GLU A 171 -6.45 -4.11 15.29
CA GLU A 171 -5.07 -4.57 15.22
C GLU A 171 -5.00 -6.02 15.72
N ASN A 172 -4.45 -6.93 14.90
CA ASN A 172 -4.39 -8.38 15.13
C ASN A 172 -5.69 -9.19 14.91
N ASN A 173 -6.70 -8.66 14.21
CA ASN A 173 -7.78 -9.46 13.62
C ASN A 173 -7.45 -9.85 12.16
N TRP A 174 -8.11 -10.89 11.63
CA TRP A 174 -8.06 -11.29 10.21
C TRP A 174 -9.44 -11.30 9.53
N ASP A 175 -10.53 -11.13 10.29
CA ASP A 175 -11.89 -11.10 9.74
C ASP A 175 -12.14 -9.76 9.02
N LEU A 176 -12.28 -9.80 7.69
CA LEU A 176 -12.64 -8.65 6.85
C LEU A 176 -14.06 -8.16 7.16
N GLU A 177 -14.32 -6.88 6.94
CA GLU A 177 -15.67 -6.36 7.14
C GLU A 177 -16.54 -6.78 5.97
N GLN A 178 -17.69 -7.36 6.25
CA GLN A 178 -18.65 -7.70 5.20
C GLN A 178 -19.44 -6.48 4.72
N GLN A 179 -19.52 -5.43 5.53
CA GLN A 179 -20.16 -4.15 5.21
C GLN A 179 -19.09 -3.07 4.98
N LEU A 180 -19.20 -2.26 3.92
CA LEU A 180 -18.30 -1.14 3.68
C LEU A 180 -18.26 -0.21 4.90
N GLN A 181 -17.07 0.17 5.36
CA GLN A 181 -16.90 1.19 6.40
C GLN A 181 -16.34 2.47 5.80
N ALA A 182 -16.64 3.60 6.44
CA ALA A 182 -15.98 4.87 6.18
C ALA A 182 -15.56 5.56 7.48
N VAL A 183 -14.49 6.37 7.42
CA VAL A 183 -13.99 7.09 8.59
C VAL A 183 -13.51 8.50 8.25
N ALA A 184 -14.03 9.47 9.00
CA ALA A 184 -13.52 10.83 9.03
C ALA A 184 -12.16 10.87 9.75
N LEU A 185 -11.19 11.52 9.12
CA LEU A 185 -9.84 11.77 9.63
C LEU A 185 -9.44 13.21 9.29
N HIS A 186 -8.43 13.73 10.00
CA HIS A 186 -7.89 15.06 9.77
C HIS A 186 -6.46 14.95 9.22
N VAL A 187 -6.13 15.75 8.20
CA VAL A 187 -4.79 15.78 7.60
C VAL A 187 -3.77 16.28 8.63
N VAL A 188 -2.67 15.53 8.77
CA VAL A 188 -1.52 15.92 9.60
C VAL A 188 -0.46 16.56 8.71
N GLY A 189 -0.05 17.78 9.06
CA GLY A 189 0.98 18.52 8.35
C GLY A 189 2.29 17.75 8.20
N GLN A 190 2.98 17.99 7.08
CA GLN A 190 4.14 17.17 6.66
C GLN A 190 5.22 17.08 7.75
N ASP A 191 5.49 18.17 8.48
CA ASP A 191 6.45 18.18 9.58
C ASP A 191 5.99 17.34 10.78
N GLY A 192 4.68 17.26 11.05
CA GLY A 192 4.11 16.39 12.07
C GLY A 192 4.25 14.92 11.69
N CYS A 193 3.89 14.60 10.45
CA CYS A 193 4.06 13.30 9.80
C CYS A 193 5.54 12.85 9.86
N ALA A 194 6.48 13.72 9.46
CA ALA A 194 7.92 13.46 9.51
C ALA A 194 8.46 13.27 10.94
N ARG A 195 7.99 14.05 11.92
CA ARG A 195 8.38 13.87 13.33
C ARG A 195 7.89 12.55 13.92
N ALA A 196 6.68 12.10 13.57
CA ALA A 196 6.14 10.81 14.01
C ALA A 196 7.00 9.64 13.51
N TYR A 197 7.35 9.64 12.22
CA TYR A 197 8.04 8.51 11.57
C TYR A 197 9.58 8.62 11.54
N LYS A 198 10.18 9.63 12.18
CA LYS A 198 11.63 9.93 12.12
C LYS A 198 12.54 8.72 12.44
N ASP A 199 12.14 7.89 13.40
CA ASP A 199 12.92 6.75 13.91
C ASP A 199 12.61 5.43 13.14
N TYR A 200 11.74 5.51 12.12
CA TYR A 200 11.16 4.38 11.38
C TYR A 200 11.35 4.48 9.87
N GLY A 201 12.36 5.25 9.42
CA GLY A 201 12.65 5.49 7.99
C GLY A 201 12.14 6.84 7.47
N GLY A 202 11.24 7.50 8.22
CA GLY A 202 10.63 8.78 7.83
C GLY A 202 9.49 8.63 6.82
N VAL A 203 9.00 9.77 6.33
CA VAL A 203 8.01 9.87 5.28
C VAL A 203 8.53 10.80 4.18
N THR A 204 8.18 10.53 2.93
CA THR A 204 8.60 11.36 1.79
C THR A 204 7.53 12.42 1.48
N ALA A 205 7.85 13.42 0.65
CA ALA A 205 6.85 14.42 0.24
C ALA A 205 5.74 13.84 -0.67
N ARG A 206 5.97 12.66 -1.27
CA ARG A 206 4.97 11.85 -1.99
C ARG A 206 3.99 11.16 -1.05
N MET A 207 4.20 11.26 0.26
CA MET A 207 3.30 10.76 1.29
C MET A 207 2.55 11.93 1.95
N LEU A 208 1.38 11.64 2.50
CA LEU A 208 0.63 12.49 3.43
C LEU A 208 0.17 11.63 4.62
N CYS A 209 -0.03 12.28 5.77
CA CYS A 209 -0.58 11.62 6.95
C CYS A 209 -2.02 12.10 7.23
N ALA A 210 -2.86 11.23 7.78
CA ALA A 210 -4.16 11.59 8.34
C ALA A 210 -4.45 10.79 9.62
N THR A 211 -5.23 11.34 10.55
CA THR A 211 -5.54 10.68 11.83
C THR A 211 -6.80 11.26 12.47
N ASP A 212 -7.42 10.49 13.37
CA ASP A 212 -8.28 11.04 14.43
C ASP A 212 -8.07 10.26 15.74
N VAL A 213 -8.65 10.74 16.84
CA VAL A 213 -8.51 10.12 18.16
C VAL A 213 -9.17 8.74 18.17
N GLY A 214 -8.36 7.69 18.13
CA GLY A 214 -8.84 6.31 18.06
C GLY A 214 -9.39 5.94 16.68
N LYS A 215 -9.02 6.66 15.61
CA LYS A 215 -9.44 6.37 14.24
C LYS A 215 -8.28 6.39 13.25
N ASP A 216 -8.29 5.46 12.29
CA ASP A 216 -7.25 5.28 11.27
C ASP A 216 -7.68 4.27 10.20
N SER A 217 -7.09 4.27 9.00
CA SER A 217 -7.26 3.21 7.98
C SER A 217 -6.26 2.07 8.15
N CYS A 218 -6.53 0.86 7.65
CA CYS A 218 -5.61 -0.26 7.92
C CYS A 218 -5.78 -1.47 6.96
N GLN A 219 -5.40 -2.70 7.33
CA GLN A 219 -5.27 -3.81 6.36
C GLN A 219 -6.61 -4.32 5.84
N GLY A 220 -6.61 -4.58 4.52
CA GLY A 220 -7.78 -4.71 3.64
C GLY A 220 -8.20 -3.38 3.03
N ASP A 221 -7.97 -2.25 3.72
CA ASP A 221 -8.23 -0.92 3.15
C ASP A 221 -7.10 -0.43 2.24
N SER A 222 -5.90 -1.05 2.29
CA SER A 222 -4.74 -0.84 1.40
C SER A 222 -5.15 -0.64 -0.06
N GLY A 223 -4.69 0.43 -0.70
CA GLY A 223 -5.07 0.79 -2.08
C GLY A 223 -6.45 1.46 -2.22
N GLY A 224 -7.25 1.48 -1.15
CA GLY A 224 -8.50 2.23 -1.09
C GLY A 224 -8.29 3.75 -1.16
N PRO A 225 -9.36 4.52 -1.45
CA PRO A 225 -9.30 5.96 -1.56
C PRO A 225 -9.28 6.65 -0.20
N LEU A 226 -8.46 7.70 -0.09
CA LEU A 226 -8.66 8.78 0.88
C LEU A 226 -9.16 10.01 0.11
N VAL A 227 -10.38 10.45 0.40
CA VAL A 227 -11.02 11.57 -0.30
C VAL A 227 -11.10 12.83 0.56
N SER A 228 -11.16 13.99 -0.08
CA SER A 228 -11.62 15.24 0.52
C SER A 228 -12.89 15.71 -0.19
N ARG A 229 -13.87 16.18 0.58
CA ARG A 229 -15.15 16.69 0.07
C ARG A 229 -15.23 18.19 0.36
N VAL A 230 -15.38 19.00 -0.69
CA VAL A 230 -15.54 20.45 -0.60
C VAL A 230 -16.79 20.85 -1.37
N GLY A 231 -17.87 21.11 -0.64
CA GLY A 231 -19.22 21.16 -1.22
C GLY A 231 -19.57 19.82 -1.86
N ASP A 232 -20.11 19.86 -3.08
CA ASP A 232 -20.49 18.66 -3.83
C ASP A 232 -19.29 17.96 -4.51
N VAL A 233 -18.10 18.57 -4.50
CA VAL A 233 -16.90 18.02 -5.16
C VAL A 233 -16.17 17.07 -4.23
N VAL A 234 -16.07 15.80 -4.64
CA VAL A 234 -15.24 14.78 -3.99
C VAL A 234 -13.97 14.55 -4.82
N LYS A 235 -12.80 14.81 -4.23
CA LYS A 235 -11.48 14.52 -4.84
C LYS A 235 -10.78 13.41 -4.06
N GLN A 236 -10.19 12.44 -4.75
CA GLN A 236 -9.29 11.45 -4.12
C GLN A 236 -7.91 12.07 -3.93
N VAL A 237 -7.60 12.45 -2.69
CA VAL A 237 -6.36 13.16 -2.33
C VAL A 237 -5.25 12.21 -1.88
N GLY A 238 -5.61 11.01 -1.42
CA GLY A 238 -4.69 9.97 -1.01
C GLY A 238 -5.09 8.56 -1.47
N ILE A 239 -4.13 7.64 -1.34
CA ILE A 239 -4.31 6.18 -1.49
C ILE A 239 -3.86 5.56 -0.16
N VAL A 240 -4.67 4.71 0.46
CA VAL A 240 -4.30 3.99 1.69
C VAL A 240 -3.04 3.17 1.44
N SER A 241 -1.99 3.38 2.24
CA SER A 241 -0.65 2.86 1.95
C SER A 241 -0.06 2.07 3.11
N TRP A 242 0.30 2.71 4.24
CA TRP A 242 0.90 2.03 5.40
C TRP A 242 0.70 2.78 6.72
N GLY A 243 1.10 2.15 7.83
CA GLY A 243 1.02 2.70 9.18
C GLY A 243 1.82 1.86 10.18
N LEU A 244 2.04 2.37 11.40
CA LEU A 244 2.74 1.63 12.46
C LEU A 244 1.74 1.02 13.45
N GLY A 245 1.13 -0.09 13.05
CA GLY A 245 -0.18 -0.48 13.59
C GLY A 245 -1.23 0.54 13.17
N CYS A 246 -2.40 0.51 13.79
CA CYS A 246 -3.52 1.35 13.35
C CYS A 246 -4.22 2.04 14.51
N ALA A 247 -4.47 3.34 14.32
CA ALA A 247 -4.88 4.28 15.35
C ALA A 247 -3.94 4.33 16.57
N ARG A 248 -2.66 3.95 16.40
CA ARG A 248 -1.67 4.01 17.47
C ARG A 248 -1.34 5.47 17.78
N LYS A 249 -1.54 5.87 19.04
CA LYS A 249 -1.32 7.25 19.50
C LYS A 249 0.08 7.75 19.13
N GLY A 250 0.13 8.80 18.31
CA GLY A 250 1.37 9.43 17.84
C GLY A 250 1.85 8.96 16.46
N PHE A 251 1.23 7.94 15.87
CA PHE A 251 1.53 7.42 14.53
C PHE A 251 0.28 7.55 13.65
N PRO A 252 0.12 8.65 12.90
CA PRO A 252 -1.00 8.84 11.98
C PRO A 252 -0.84 7.92 10.75
N GLY A 253 -1.93 7.38 10.21
CA GLY A 253 -1.89 6.58 8.98
C GLY A 253 -1.24 7.34 7.83
N VAL A 254 -0.49 6.62 6.99
CA VAL A 254 0.28 7.16 5.86
C VAL A 254 -0.37 6.74 4.55
N TYR A 255 -0.51 7.72 3.66
CA TYR A 255 -1.20 7.61 2.38
C TYR A 255 -0.32 8.16 1.27
N THR A 256 -0.35 7.56 0.08
CA THR A 256 0.30 8.14 -1.11
C THR A 256 -0.44 9.40 -1.52
N ARG A 257 0.27 10.52 -1.62
CA ARG A 257 -0.26 11.83 -2.02
C ARG A 257 -0.55 11.82 -3.51
N VAL A 258 -1.82 11.67 -3.87
CA VAL A 258 -2.26 11.60 -5.29
C VAL A 258 -1.84 12.83 -6.07
N ALA A 259 -1.86 14.01 -5.43
CA ALA A 259 -1.48 15.29 -6.03
C ALA A 259 0.03 15.51 -6.23
N ASP A 260 0.91 14.57 -5.80
CA ASP A 260 2.34 14.70 -6.09
C ASP A 260 2.57 14.64 -7.61
N PRO A 261 3.41 15.53 -8.20
CA PRO A 261 3.61 15.58 -9.65
C PRO A 261 4.05 14.26 -10.29
N SER A 262 4.87 13.42 -9.61
CA SER A 262 5.25 12.13 -10.18
C SER A 262 4.10 11.14 -10.18
N VAL A 263 3.31 11.14 -9.10
CA VAL A 263 2.12 10.26 -8.97
C VAL A 263 1.06 10.64 -9.99
N ARG A 264 0.75 11.93 -10.16
CA ARG A 264 -0.18 12.39 -11.23
C ARG A 264 0.36 12.09 -12.62
N GLN A 265 1.65 12.32 -12.88
CA GLN A 265 2.22 12.02 -14.20
C GLN A 265 2.10 10.53 -14.54
N PHE A 266 2.35 9.64 -13.58
CA PHE A 266 2.14 8.20 -13.76
C PHE A 266 0.68 7.86 -14.08
N ILE A 267 -0.28 8.34 -13.29
CA ILE A 267 -1.71 8.09 -13.53
C ILE A 267 -2.13 8.61 -14.91
N ALA A 268 -1.76 9.84 -15.26
CA ALA A 268 -2.06 10.43 -16.57
C ALA A 268 -1.42 9.65 -17.73
N THR A 269 -0.21 9.11 -17.55
CA THR A 269 0.49 8.30 -18.57
C THR A 269 -0.18 6.94 -18.80
N VAL A 270 -0.74 6.32 -17.75
CA VAL A 270 -1.32 4.97 -17.83
C VAL A 270 -2.83 4.98 -18.12
N ALA A 271 -3.58 5.88 -17.48
CA ALA A 271 -5.04 5.93 -17.53
C ALA A 271 -5.60 7.11 -18.34
N GLY A 272 -4.77 8.11 -18.70
CA GLY A 272 -5.20 9.28 -19.47
C GLY A 272 -5.96 10.35 -18.68
N VAL A 273 -5.91 10.31 -17.33
CA VAL A 273 -6.67 11.18 -16.40
C VAL A 273 -5.83 11.84 -15.32
#